data_AF-A0A5C7LRY7-F1
#
_entry.id   AF-A0A5C7LRY7-F1
#
_cell.length_a   1.000
_cell.length_b   1.000
_cell.length_c   1.000
_cell.angle_alpha   90.00
_cell.angle_beta   90.00
_cell.angle_gamma   90.00
#
_symmetry.space_group_name_H-M   'P 1'
#
loop_
_entity.id
_entity.type
_entity.pdbx_description
1 polymer ?
#
loop_
_entity_poly.entity_id
_entity_poly.type
_entity_poly.pdbx_seq_one_letter_code
_entity_poly.pdbx_strand_id
1 'polypeptide(L)'
;MPSRGGALPSWFEQARRDRAPRQGLVPAPYPLTRQSGLSPGIRSAGTADHTTPTKGQSMRTSDAGLALIKRHEGLRLDAYRCPAGIWTIGYGHTTAAGPPSVTAGKRITRQEAEDILRADVVKFEEAVLGAVKVPLSQPQFDALVSLAFNIGDEAFERSTLVRVLNAGRREDVPRQWMRWTRAGGVELKGLVNRRRDELALWRGIPTDRMPDGVESRRTPDPVPPGTPPAKSTTIWAQIAAAISAVMTPLVGIVTDWRAVAVIGAVVVLAACIWTVRERLRKAREEGV
;
A
#
# COMPACT_ATOMS: atom_id res chain seq x y z
N MET A 1 18.99 12.43 29.34
CA MET A 1 17.59 11.91 29.30
C MET A 1 16.69 13.00 29.84
N PRO A 2 15.57 13.30 29.17
CA PRO A 2 14.31 12.63 29.51
C PRO A 2 13.54 12.08 28.30
N SER A 3 12.64 11.16 28.61
CA SER A 3 11.72 10.43 27.73
C SER A 3 10.67 11.35 27.08
N ARG A 4 10.49 11.24 25.76
CA ARG A 4 9.30 11.75 25.07
C ARG A 4 8.45 10.57 24.61
N GLY A 5 7.59 10.09 25.50
CA GLY A 5 6.46 9.25 25.15
C GLY A 5 5.43 10.11 24.41
N GLY A 6 5.34 9.96 23.09
CA GLY A 6 4.29 10.59 22.31
C GLY A 6 2.94 9.99 22.69
N ALA A 7 2.06 10.82 23.26
CA ALA A 7 0.68 10.44 23.57
C ALA A 7 -0.04 9.93 22.31
N LEU A 8 -0.88 8.91 22.49
CA LEU A 8 -1.71 8.35 21.42
C LEU A 8 -2.79 9.37 21.01
N PRO A 9 -3.18 9.45 19.72
CA PRO A 9 -4.27 10.31 19.28
C PRO A 9 -5.59 10.00 20.01
N SER A 10 -6.40 11.02 20.31
CA SER A 10 -7.64 10.91 21.12
C SER A 10 -8.65 9.86 20.65
N TRP A 11 -8.76 9.64 19.33
CA TRP A 11 -9.63 8.60 18.78
C TRP A 11 -9.16 7.17 19.08
N PHE A 12 -7.87 6.97 19.41
CA PHE A 12 -7.30 5.70 19.83
C PHE A 12 -7.70 5.33 21.27
N GLU A 13 -7.89 6.33 22.13
CA GLU A 13 -8.45 6.13 23.47
C GLU A 13 -9.97 5.91 23.42
N GLN A 14 -10.66 6.56 22.49
CA GLN A 14 -12.10 6.35 22.24
C GLN A 14 -12.40 4.87 21.92
N ALA A 15 -11.62 4.27 21.01
CA ALA A 15 -11.76 2.86 20.65
C ALA A 15 -11.42 1.86 21.77
N ARG A 16 -10.65 2.27 22.79
CA ARG A 16 -10.43 1.48 24.02
C ARG A 16 -11.62 1.56 24.97
N ARG A 17 -12.25 2.73 25.11
CA ARG A 17 -13.44 2.92 25.97
C ARG A 17 -14.65 2.15 25.46
N ASP A 18 -14.81 2.05 24.14
CA ASP A 18 -15.90 1.29 23.51
C ASP A 18 -15.75 -0.24 23.63
N ARG A 19 -14.68 -0.71 24.28
CA ARG A 19 -14.35 -2.13 24.50
C ARG A 19 -14.50 -2.58 25.96
N ALA A 20 -15.26 -1.85 26.79
CA ALA A 20 -15.59 -2.30 28.14
C ALA A 20 -16.52 -3.54 28.08
N PRO A 21 -16.31 -4.55 28.94
CA PRO A 21 -17.11 -5.78 28.91
C PRO A 21 -18.54 -5.49 29.37
N ARG A 22 -19.53 -5.85 28.54
CA ARG A 22 -20.92 -5.96 28.99
C ARG A 22 -20.99 -7.06 30.03
N GLN A 23 -21.22 -6.68 31.29
CA GLN A 23 -21.59 -7.60 32.35
C GLN A 23 -22.96 -8.22 32.03
N GLY A 24 -23.07 -9.54 32.26
CA GLY A 24 -24.34 -10.21 32.50
C GLY A 24 -25.08 -10.72 31.27
N LEU A 25 -24.75 -11.94 30.83
CA LEU A 25 -25.77 -12.91 30.44
C LEU A 25 -25.24 -14.33 30.64
N VAL A 26 -25.80 -15.01 31.64
CA VAL A 26 -25.53 -16.41 31.97
C VAL A 26 -26.15 -17.30 30.87
N PRO A 27 -25.44 -18.26 30.27
CA PRO A 27 -26.09 -19.24 29.41
C PRO A 27 -26.82 -20.30 30.26
N ALA A 28 -28.11 -20.50 29.96
CA ALA A 28 -28.97 -21.51 30.57
C ALA A 28 -28.51 -22.95 30.21
N PRO A 29 -28.80 -23.96 31.06
CA PRO A 29 -28.33 -25.32 30.85
C PRO A 29 -29.17 -26.07 29.80
N TYR A 30 -28.50 -26.87 28.97
CA TYR A 30 -29.10 -27.84 28.05
C TYR A 30 -29.89 -28.91 28.82
N PRO A 31 -31.11 -29.28 28.38
CA PRO A 31 -31.70 -30.55 28.79
C PRO A 31 -31.22 -31.68 27.86
N LEU A 32 -30.71 -32.74 28.47
CA LEU A 32 -30.60 -34.07 27.88
C LEU A 32 -32.00 -34.68 27.77
N THR A 33 -32.38 -35.18 26.60
CA THR A 33 -33.49 -36.13 26.48
C THR A 33 -33.16 -37.18 25.43
N ARG A 34 -33.42 -38.44 25.80
CA ARG A 34 -33.01 -39.69 25.14
C ARG A 34 -34.17 -40.24 24.29
N GLN A 35 -33.83 -40.63 23.05
CA GLN A 35 -34.39 -41.66 22.13
C GLN A 35 -35.91 -41.77 21.91
N SER A 36 -36.34 -41.74 20.63
CA SER A 36 -36.65 -42.94 19.79
C SER A 36 -37.45 -42.59 18.51
N GLY A 37 -37.16 -43.27 17.37
CA GLY A 37 -38.10 -43.44 16.26
C GLY A 37 -37.69 -43.01 14.82
N LEU A 38 -37.26 -43.99 14.01
CA LEU A 38 -37.60 -44.29 12.60
C LEU A 38 -37.37 -43.26 11.43
N SER A 39 -36.60 -43.74 10.42
CA SER A 39 -36.25 -43.26 9.06
C SER A 39 -37.42 -42.89 8.10
N PRO A 40 -37.19 -42.53 6.79
CA PRO A 40 -36.14 -41.71 6.13
C PRO A 40 -36.72 -40.66 5.12
N GLY A 41 -35.94 -39.65 4.68
CA GLY A 41 -36.29 -38.87 3.48
C GLY A 41 -35.54 -37.55 3.22
N ILE A 42 -34.55 -37.61 2.32
CA ILE A 42 -34.08 -36.61 1.32
C ILE A 42 -34.37 -35.10 1.57
N ARG A 43 -33.31 -34.28 1.75
CA ARG A 43 -32.79 -33.28 0.78
C ARG A 43 -31.74 -32.37 1.42
N SER A 44 -30.65 -32.21 0.67
CA SER A 44 -29.50 -31.34 0.87
C SER A 44 -29.89 -29.87 1.14
N ALA A 45 -29.30 -29.28 2.18
CA ALA A 45 -29.17 -27.84 2.34
C ALA A 45 -27.74 -27.55 2.85
N GLY A 46 -26.97 -26.83 2.03
CA GLY A 46 -25.55 -26.56 2.24
C GLY A 46 -25.29 -25.78 3.53
N THR A 47 -24.40 -26.34 4.35
CA THR A 47 -23.74 -25.65 5.44
C THR A 47 -22.75 -24.64 4.87
N ALA A 48 -22.77 -23.42 5.40
CA ALA A 48 -21.81 -22.38 5.11
C ALA A 48 -20.37 -22.91 5.32
N ASP A 49 -19.63 -23.01 4.22
CA ASP A 49 -18.26 -23.49 4.21
C ASP A 49 -17.36 -22.43 4.84
N HIS A 50 -16.98 -22.68 6.10
CA HIS A 50 -15.78 -22.06 6.66
C HIS A 50 -14.58 -22.79 6.03
N THR A 51 -14.24 -22.44 4.80
CA THR A 51 -13.16 -23.09 4.06
C THR A 51 -11.84 -22.77 4.74
N THR A 52 -11.33 -23.72 5.51
CA THR A 52 -9.94 -23.74 5.94
C THR A 52 -9.10 -23.97 4.68
N PRO A 53 -8.08 -23.15 4.37
CA PRO A 53 -7.33 -23.30 3.11
C PRO A 53 -6.68 -24.68 3.01
N THR A 54 -7.02 -25.43 1.96
CA THR A 54 -6.40 -26.71 1.61
C THR A 54 -4.91 -26.52 1.38
N LYS A 55 -4.11 -27.41 1.95
CA LYS A 55 -2.63 -27.45 1.87
C LYS A 55 -2.17 -27.44 0.40
N GLY A 56 -1.82 -26.26 -0.13
CA GLY A 56 -1.29 -26.08 -1.49
C GLY A 56 -1.76 -24.83 -2.24
N GLN A 57 -2.82 -24.14 -1.80
CA GLN A 57 -3.21 -22.87 -2.42
C GLN A 57 -2.48 -21.69 -1.74
N SER A 58 -1.58 -21.07 -2.50
CA SER A 58 -1.02 -19.77 -2.13
C SER A 58 -2.11 -18.71 -2.17
N MET A 59 -2.13 -17.79 -1.20
CA MET A 59 -3.09 -16.69 -1.17
C MET A 59 -2.97 -15.81 -2.42
N ARG A 60 -4.11 -15.31 -2.90
CA ARG A 60 -4.25 -14.41 -4.05
C ARG A 60 -5.06 -13.19 -3.64
N THR A 61 -4.84 -12.06 -4.29
CA THR A 61 -5.57 -10.83 -4.01
C THR A 61 -7.03 -11.02 -4.36
N SER A 62 -7.92 -10.73 -3.41
CA SER A 62 -9.37 -10.82 -3.64
C SER A 62 -9.89 -9.63 -4.46
N ASP A 63 -11.14 -9.71 -4.92
CA ASP A 63 -11.82 -8.58 -5.55
C ASP A 63 -11.91 -7.35 -4.65
N ALA A 64 -12.02 -7.53 -3.33
CA ALA A 64 -12.00 -6.42 -2.38
C ALA A 64 -10.63 -5.74 -2.33
N GLY A 65 -9.55 -6.52 -2.39
CA GLY A 65 -8.18 -6.01 -2.51
C GLY A 65 -7.94 -5.27 -3.82
N LEU A 66 -8.39 -5.83 -4.95
CA LEU A 66 -8.32 -5.19 -6.25
C LEU A 66 -9.12 -3.89 -6.29
N ALA A 67 -10.35 -3.88 -5.79
CA ALA A 67 -11.18 -2.67 -5.69
C ALA A 67 -10.48 -1.57 -4.87
N LEU A 68 -9.80 -1.98 -3.79
CA LEU A 68 -9.04 -1.10 -2.92
C LEU A 68 -7.80 -0.50 -3.62
N ILE A 69 -7.12 -1.25 -4.49
CA ILE A 69 -6.04 -0.71 -5.33
C ILE A 69 -6.61 0.23 -6.39
N LYS A 70 -7.64 -0.20 -7.14
CA LYS A 70 -8.27 0.56 -8.22
C LYS A 70 -8.72 1.95 -7.78
N ARG A 71 -9.34 2.07 -6.59
CA ARG A 71 -9.81 3.36 -6.07
C ARG A 71 -8.69 4.38 -5.83
N HIS A 72 -7.48 3.91 -5.51
CA HIS A 72 -6.34 4.77 -5.18
C HIS A 72 -5.46 5.07 -6.39
N GLU A 73 -5.42 4.19 -7.40
CA GLU A 73 -4.66 4.45 -8.63
C GLU A 73 -5.41 5.33 -9.63
N GLY A 74 -6.72 5.12 -9.75
CA GLY A 74 -7.52 5.69 -10.81
C GLY A 74 -7.24 5.04 -12.18
N LEU A 75 -8.23 5.12 -13.07
CA LEU A 75 -8.18 4.51 -14.40
C LEU A 75 -7.78 5.53 -15.48
N ARG A 76 -6.87 5.13 -16.38
CA ARG A 76 -6.54 5.86 -17.62
C ARG A 76 -6.53 4.89 -18.81
N LEU A 77 -7.51 5.03 -19.70
CA LEU A 77 -7.66 4.14 -20.86
C LEU A 77 -6.73 4.50 -22.02
N ASP A 78 -6.28 5.75 -22.08
CA ASP A 78 -5.29 6.24 -23.03
C ASP A 78 -3.92 6.30 -22.36
N ALA A 79 -2.88 5.87 -23.08
CA ALA A 79 -1.50 6.00 -22.62
C ALA A 79 -1.13 7.48 -22.42
N TYR A 80 -0.52 7.79 -21.28
CA TYR A 80 -0.09 9.14 -20.92
C TYR A 80 1.36 9.12 -20.42
N ARG A 81 2.04 10.26 -20.46
CA ARG A 81 3.34 10.43 -19.79
C ARG A 81 3.10 10.87 -18.35
N CYS A 82 3.58 10.09 -17.38
CA CYS A 82 3.60 10.54 -15.99
C CYS A 82 4.65 11.66 -15.79
N PRO A 83 4.72 12.33 -14.63
CA PRO A 83 5.73 13.38 -14.37
C PRO A 83 7.19 12.92 -14.54
N ALA A 84 7.45 11.61 -14.46
CA ALA A 84 8.75 10.98 -14.77
C ALA A 84 9.10 10.97 -16.26
N GLY A 85 8.16 11.33 -17.13
CA GLY A 85 8.27 11.08 -18.55
C GLY A 85 8.18 9.60 -18.93
N ILE A 86 7.56 8.72 -18.13
CA ILE A 86 7.36 7.30 -18.49
C ILE A 86 5.95 7.11 -19.07
N TRP A 87 5.81 6.29 -20.11
CA TRP A 87 4.51 5.92 -20.66
C TRP A 87 3.76 5.00 -19.69
N THR A 88 2.54 5.40 -19.32
CA THR A 88 1.70 4.73 -18.33
C THR A 88 0.27 4.58 -18.86
N ILE A 89 -0.41 3.46 -18.53
CA ILE A 89 -1.79 3.18 -18.93
C ILE A 89 -2.53 2.38 -17.84
N GLY A 90 -3.85 2.26 -17.92
CA GLY A 90 -4.66 1.47 -16.98
C GLY A 90 -4.60 2.02 -15.56
N TYR A 91 -4.33 1.13 -14.60
CA TYR A 91 -4.13 1.44 -13.18
C TYR A 91 -2.64 1.63 -12.84
N GLY A 92 -1.93 2.38 -13.68
CA GLY A 92 -0.49 2.57 -13.49
C GLY A 92 0.34 1.41 -14.02
N HIS A 93 0.02 0.86 -15.18
CA HIS A 93 0.90 -0.10 -15.85
C HIS A 93 1.95 0.62 -16.69
N THR A 94 3.18 0.11 -16.73
CA THR A 94 4.27 0.59 -17.59
C THR A 94 4.95 -0.59 -18.27
N THR A 95 5.64 -0.36 -19.39
CA THR A 95 6.40 -1.42 -20.09
C THR A 95 7.41 -2.14 -19.21
N ALA A 96 7.95 -1.47 -18.18
CA ALA A 96 8.90 -2.06 -17.24
C ALA A 96 8.23 -3.08 -16.29
N ALA A 97 6.91 -3.03 -16.11
CA ALA A 97 6.15 -4.03 -15.35
C ALA A 97 5.94 -5.33 -16.15
N GLY A 98 6.28 -5.34 -17.44
CA GLY A 98 6.11 -6.47 -18.33
C GLY A 98 5.12 -6.19 -19.46
N PRO A 99 4.63 -7.22 -20.14
CA PRO A 99 3.60 -7.06 -21.16
C PRO A 99 2.28 -6.54 -20.55
N PRO A 100 1.52 -5.72 -21.29
CA PRO A 100 1.78 -5.30 -22.65
C PRO A 100 2.53 -3.94 -22.73
N SER A 101 3.55 -3.85 -23.60
CA SER A 101 4.32 -2.61 -23.80
C SER A 101 3.45 -1.37 -24.01
N VAL A 102 3.75 -0.29 -23.29
CA VAL A 102 3.01 0.97 -23.35
C VAL A 102 3.76 1.97 -24.23
N THR A 103 3.09 2.44 -25.28
CA THR A 103 3.64 3.38 -26.27
C THR A 103 2.64 4.52 -26.52
N ALA A 104 3.11 5.58 -27.17
CA ALA A 104 2.26 6.71 -27.54
C ALA A 104 1.04 6.26 -28.36
N GLY A 105 -0.14 6.79 -28.03
CA GLY A 105 -1.38 6.49 -28.75
C GLY A 105 -2.02 5.14 -28.42
N LYS A 106 -1.40 4.31 -27.55
CA LYS A 106 -2.01 3.07 -27.09
C LYS A 106 -3.28 3.36 -26.29
N ARG A 107 -4.35 2.63 -26.60
CA ARG A 107 -5.63 2.66 -25.90
C ARG A 107 -6.01 1.24 -25.48
N ILE A 108 -6.65 1.13 -24.32
CA ILE A 108 -7.20 -0.12 -23.80
C ILE A 108 -8.64 0.09 -23.33
N THR A 109 -9.38 -1.00 -23.21
CA THR A 109 -10.69 -1.07 -22.57
C THR A 109 -10.55 -1.15 -21.05
N ARG A 110 -11.66 -0.95 -20.33
CA ARG A 110 -11.70 -1.16 -18.88
C ARG A 110 -11.33 -2.60 -18.53
N GLN A 111 -11.84 -3.58 -19.27
CA GLN A 111 -11.57 -4.99 -19.01
C GLN A 111 -10.07 -5.29 -19.15
N GLU A 112 -9.43 -4.85 -20.24
CA GLU A 112 -7.99 -4.99 -20.42
C GLU A 112 -7.19 -4.30 -19.31
N ALA A 113 -7.63 -3.13 -18.84
CA ALA A 113 -6.97 -2.46 -17.70
C ALA A 113 -7.06 -3.28 -16.41
N GLU A 114 -8.16 -4.00 -16.19
CA GLU A 114 -8.30 -4.90 -15.04
C GLU A 114 -7.46 -6.16 -15.17
N ASP A 115 -7.37 -6.73 -16.36
CA ASP A 115 -6.55 -7.91 -16.62
C ASP A 115 -5.06 -7.60 -16.48
N ILE A 116 -4.65 -6.42 -16.95
CA ILE A 116 -3.31 -5.87 -16.71
C ILE A 116 -3.07 -5.70 -15.21
N LEU A 117 -4.01 -5.09 -14.47
CA LEU A 117 -3.85 -4.93 -13.02
C LEU A 117 -3.71 -6.29 -12.32
N ARG A 118 -4.52 -7.30 -12.70
CA ARG A 118 -4.42 -8.67 -12.15
C ARG A 118 -3.06 -9.29 -12.42
N ALA A 119 -2.44 -9.02 -13.57
CA ALA A 119 -1.08 -9.47 -13.86
C ALA A 119 -0.03 -8.72 -13.02
N ASP A 120 -0.14 -7.38 -12.94
CA ASP A 120 0.80 -6.53 -12.21
C ASP A 120 0.81 -6.85 -10.70
N VAL A 121 -0.34 -7.18 -10.11
CA VAL A 121 -0.42 -7.48 -8.66
C VAL A 121 0.32 -8.77 -8.26
N VAL A 122 0.53 -9.72 -9.19
CA VAL A 122 1.17 -11.01 -8.88
C VAL A 122 2.56 -10.81 -8.27
N LYS A 123 3.34 -9.86 -8.79
CA LYS A 123 4.66 -9.51 -8.24
C LYS A 123 4.58 -9.12 -6.76
N PHE A 124 3.54 -8.36 -6.40
CA PHE A 124 3.35 -7.89 -5.03
C PHE A 124 2.74 -8.96 -4.12
N GLU A 125 1.92 -9.87 -4.66
CA GLU A 125 1.49 -11.08 -3.96
C GLU A 125 2.70 -11.92 -3.56
N GLU A 126 3.62 -12.17 -4.50
CA GLU A 126 4.85 -12.92 -4.28
C GLU A 126 5.74 -12.25 -3.23
N ALA A 127 5.90 -10.92 -3.28
CA ALA A 127 6.64 -10.17 -2.26
C ALA A 127 6.01 -10.33 -0.87
N VAL A 128 4.67 -10.27 -0.75
CA VAL A 128 3.98 -10.47 0.53
C VAL A 128 4.16 -11.89 1.06
N LEU A 129 3.96 -12.90 0.21
CA LEU A 129 4.13 -14.31 0.56
C LEU A 129 5.59 -14.65 0.92
N GLY A 130 6.54 -14.03 0.21
CA GLY A 130 7.97 -14.17 0.42
C GLY A 130 8.45 -13.50 1.70
N ALA A 131 7.88 -12.37 2.09
CA ALA A 131 8.31 -11.59 3.25
C ALA A 131 7.60 -11.98 4.55
N VAL A 132 6.31 -12.28 4.52
CA VAL A 132 5.50 -12.53 5.72
C VAL A 132 5.54 -14.01 6.10
N LYS A 133 5.88 -14.28 7.37
CA LYS A 133 6.12 -15.62 7.91
C LYS A 133 5.06 -16.09 8.91
N VAL A 134 4.12 -15.21 9.24
CA VAL A 134 3.00 -15.50 10.14
C VAL A 134 1.71 -15.71 9.33
N PRO A 135 0.74 -16.51 9.82
CA PRO A 135 -0.53 -16.72 9.11
C PRO A 135 -1.28 -15.41 8.85
N LEU A 136 -1.90 -15.26 7.68
CA LEU A 136 -2.71 -14.10 7.34
C LEU A 136 -4.14 -14.53 7.05
N SER A 137 -5.09 -13.68 7.41
CA SER A 137 -6.45 -13.75 6.84
C SER A 137 -6.47 -13.08 5.46
N GLN A 138 -7.46 -13.41 4.62
CA GLN A 138 -7.59 -12.82 3.29
C GLN A 138 -7.58 -11.28 3.29
N PRO A 139 -8.32 -10.57 4.17
CA PRO A 139 -8.30 -9.09 4.19
C PRO A 139 -6.95 -8.50 4.61
N GLN A 140 -6.21 -9.22 5.46
CA GLN A 140 -4.86 -8.82 5.86
C GLN A 140 -3.88 -8.96 4.70
N PHE A 141 -3.98 -10.06 3.95
CA PHE A 141 -3.19 -10.27 2.74
C PHE A 141 -3.48 -9.18 1.70
N ASP A 142 -4.75 -8.94 1.40
CA ASP A 142 -5.18 -7.92 0.43
C ASP A 142 -4.67 -6.51 0.80
N ALA A 143 -4.75 -6.14 2.09
CA ALA A 143 -4.24 -4.86 2.57
C ALA A 143 -2.72 -4.75 2.39
N LEU A 144 -1.96 -5.81 2.71
CA LEU A 144 -0.51 -5.83 2.54
C LEU A 144 -0.12 -5.74 1.06
N VAL A 145 -0.82 -6.45 0.17
CA VAL A 145 -0.59 -6.36 -1.28
C VAL A 145 -0.84 -4.93 -1.77
N SER A 146 -1.92 -4.28 -1.32
CA SER A 146 -2.18 -2.88 -1.70
C SER A 146 -1.12 -1.90 -1.20
N LEU A 147 -0.59 -2.12 0.01
CA LEU A 147 0.53 -1.35 0.53
C LEU A 147 1.79 -1.59 -0.31
N ALA A 148 2.13 -2.85 -0.58
CA ALA A 148 3.29 -3.24 -1.37
C ALA A 148 3.21 -2.66 -2.80
N PHE A 149 2.04 -2.73 -3.42
CA PHE A 149 1.77 -2.10 -4.72
C PHE A 149 2.08 -0.60 -4.68
N ASN A 150 1.71 0.09 -3.58
CA ASN A 150 1.96 1.52 -3.44
C ASN A 150 3.41 1.92 -3.23
N ILE A 151 4.11 1.21 -2.36
CA ILE A 151 5.45 1.62 -1.89
C ILE A 151 6.57 0.90 -2.62
N GLY A 152 6.25 -0.10 -3.44
CA GLY A 152 7.19 -1.04 -4.04
C GLY A 152 7.40 -2.28 -3.17
N ASP A 153 7.61 -3.41 -3.84
CA ASP A 153 7.94 -4.71 -3.25
C ASP A 153 9.19 -4.63 -2.38
N GLU A 154 10.29 -4.09 -2.91
CA GLU A 154 11.54 -3.98 -2.17
C GLU A 154 11.43 -3.16 -0.87
N ALA A 155 10.70 -2.03 -0.91
CA ALA A 155 10.49 -1.18 0.25
C ALA A 155 9.58 -1.87 1.28
N PHE A 156 8.58 -2.62 0.81
CA PHE A 156 7.71 -3.43 1.64
C PHE A 156 8.47 -4.54 2.35
N GLU A 157 9.24 -5.35 1.62
CA GLU A 157 10.00 -6.49 2.16
C GLU A 157 10.96 -6.07 3.26
N ARG A 158 11.68 -4.95 3.06
CA ARG A 158 12.66 -4.41 4.03
C ARG A 158 12.03 -3.58 5.15
N SER A 159 10.70 -3.42 5.14
CA SER A 159 10.01 -2.50 6.03
C SER A 159 10.08 -2.92 7.51
N THR A 160 9.97 -1.93 8.40
CA THR A 160 9.77 -2.22 9.84
C THR A 160 8.42 -2.90 10.09
N LEU A 161 7.43 -2.66 9.21
CA LEU A 161 6.12 -3.30 9.27
C LEU A 161 6.25 -4.82 9.16
N VAL A 162 6.96 -5.34 8.15
CA VAL A 162 7.17 -6.78 7.96
C VAL A 162 7.90 -7.37 9.17
N ARG A 163 8.96 -6.72 9.67
CA ARG A 163 9.67 -7.17 10.89
C ARG A 163 8.76 -7.25 12.12
N VAL A 164 7.92 -6.24 12.33
CA VAL A 164 6.97 -6.18 13.45
C VAL A 164 5.91 -7.27 13.33
N LEU A 165 5.35 -7.44 12.15
CA LEU A 165 4.34 -8.47 11.86
C LEU A 165 4.91 -9.88 12.06
N ASN A 166 6.09 -10.17 11.54
CA ASN A 166 6.76 -11.47 11.68
C ASN A 166 7.19 -11.76 13.13
N ALA A 167 7.42 -10.73 13.94
CA ALA A 167 7.63 -10.88 15.37
C ALA A 167 6.33 -11.13 16.17
N GLY A 168 5.19 -11.28 15.49
CA GLY A 168 3.89 -11.54 16.12
C GLY A 168 3.22 -10.31 16.74
N ARG A 169 3.86 -9.13 16.70
CA ARG A 169 3.38 -7.87 17.31
C ARG A 169 2.33 -7.19 16.43
N ARG A 170 1.16 -7.83 16.29
CA ARG A 170 0.08 -7.39 15.38
C ARG A 170 -0.52 -6.05 15.78
N GLU A 171 -0.56 -5.76 17.07
CA GLU A 171 -1.02 -4.50 17.66
C GLU A 171 -0.19 -3.29 17.23
N ASP A 172 1.09 -3.50 16.91
CA ASP A 172 2.01 -2.44 16.46
C ASP A 172 1.95 -2.18 14.96
N VAL A 173 1.39 -3.12 14.18
CA VAL A 173 1.32 -3.06 12.70
C VAL A 173 0.67 -1.76 12.20
N PRO A 174 -0.49 -1.31 12.74
CA PRO A 174 -1.10 -0.06 12.30
C PRO A 174 -0.20 1.17 12.42
N ARG A 175 0.64 1.21 13.46
CA ARG A 175 1.57 2.33 13.67
C ARG A 175 2.69 2.32 12.64
N GLN A 176 3.16 1.14 12.22
CA GLN A 176 4.14 1.02 11.15
C GLN A 176 3.55 1.37 9.79
N TRP A 177 2.28 1.02 9.57
CA TRP A 177 1.54 1.34 8.35
C TRP A 177 1.49 2.85 8.09
N MET A 178 1.21 3.64 9.13
CA MET A 178 1.11 5.10 9.07
C MET A 178 2.44 5.82 8.87
N ARG A 179 3.58 5.12 8.79
CA ARG A 179 4.87 5.73 8.43
C ARG A 179 4.98 5.99 6.93
N TRP A 180 4.15 5.34 6.13
CA TRP A 180 4.13 5.43 4.66
C TRP A 180 3.09 6.46 4.18
N THR A 181 3.13 7.67 4.75
CA THR A 181 2.20 8.79 4.44
C THR A 181 2.88 10.01 3.81
N ARG A 182 4.20 9.94 3.61
CA ARG A 182 5.03 11.07 3.19
C ARG A 182 5.65 10.84 1.82
N ALA A 183 5.84 11.91 1.06
CA ALA A 183 6.69 11.94 -0.13
C ALA A 183 7.38 13.29 -0.26
N GLY A 184 8.63 13.31 -0.74
CA GLY A 184 9.44 14.53 -0.75
C GLY A 184 9.60 15.17 0.63
N GLY A 185 9.56 14.37 1.71
CA GLY A 185 9.62 14.83 3.10
C GLY A 185 8.31 15.40 3.68
N VAL A 186 7.27 15.57 2.86
CA VAL A 186 5.99 16.17 3.25
C VAL A 186 4.91 15.11 3.40
N GLU A 187 4.06 15.22 4.41
CA GLU A 187 2.91 14.34 4.59
C GLU A 187 1.80 14.68 3.58
N LEU A 188 1.30 13.65 2.90
CA LEU A 188 0.29 13.79 1.86
C LEU A 188 -1.06 13.25 2.36
N LYS A 189 -2.09 14.10 2.34
CA LYS A 189 -3.46 13.73 2.74
C LYS A 189 -3.98 12.50 1.99
N GLY A 190 -3.67 12.39 0.69
CA GLY A 190 -4.03 11.22 -0.12
C GLY A 190 -3.44 9.91 0.40
N LEU A 191 -2.15 9.91 0.76
CA LEU A 191 -1.50 8.74 1.34
C LEU A 191 -2.05 8.43 2.74
N VAL A 192 -2.32 9.44 3.57
CA VAL A 192 -2.98 9.24 4.88
C VAL A 192 -4.33 8.54 4.72
N ASN A 193 -5.16 8.98 3.78
CA ASN A 193 -6.45 8.33 3.50
C ASN A 193 -6.26 6.91 3.00
N ARG A 194 -5.33 6.68 2.07
CA ARG A 194 -4.99 5.33 1.59
C ARG A 194 -4.60 4.38 2.71
N ARG A 195 -3.69 4.79 3.60
CA ARG A 195 -3.28 3.98 4.75
C ARG A 195 -4.46 3.69 5.69
N ARG A 196 -5.40 4.62 5.86
CA ARG A 196 -6.60 4.40 6.69
C ARG A 196 -7.50 3.32 6.09
N ASP A 197 -7.77 3.39 4.79
CA ASP A 197 -8.62 2.40 4.13
C ASP A 197 -7.96 1.02 4.10
N GLU A 198 -6.65 0.94 3.84
CA GLU A 198 -5.88 -0.31 3.93
C GLU A 198 -5.96 -0.91 5.33
N LEU A 199 -5.83 -0.08 6.38
CA LEU A 199 -5.99 -0.52 7.77
C LEU A 199 -7.41 -0.93 8.13
N ALA A 200 -8.42 -0.35 7.48
CA ALA A 200 -9.79 -0.76 7.65
C ALA A 200 -10.03 -2.13 6.98
N LEU A 201 -9.47 -2.38 5.78
CA LEU A 201 -9.49 -3.71 5.16
C LEU A 201 -8.71 -4.73 6.00
N TRP A 202 -7.54 -4.37 6.54
CA TRP A 202 -6.77 -5.21 7.45
C TRP A 202 -7.58 -5.69 8.67
N ARG A 203 -8.50 -4.86 9.15
CA ARG A 203 -9.40 -5.16 10.27
C ARG A 203 -10.65 -5.96 9.86
N GLY A 204 -10.79 -6.30 8.58
CA GLY A 204 -11.94 -6.99 8.02
C GLY A 204 -13.17 -6.08 7.85
N ILE A 205 -12.99 -4.76 7.81
CA ILE A 205 -14.09 -3.83 7.51
C ILE A 205 -14.31 -3.87 5.99
N PRO A 206 -15.52 -4.27 5.53
CA PRO A 206 -15.83 -4.33 4.10
C PRO A 206 -15.63 -2.98 3.42
N THR A 207 -15.00 -2.97 2.24
CA THR A 207 -14.65 -1.76 1.50
C THR A 207 -15.87 -1.06 0.87
N ASP A 208 -16.98 -1.78 0.70
CA ASP A 208 -18.31 -1.26 0.32
C ASP A 208 -19.02 -0.51 1.46
N ARG A 209 -18.58 -0.71 2.71
CA ARG A 209 -19.10 -0.04 3.91
C ARG A 209 -18.21 1.07 4.43
N MET A 210 -17.04 1.28 3.82
CA MET A 210 -16.28 2.49 4.09
C MET A 210 -17.08 3.64 3.49
N PRO A 211 -17.46 4.67 4.27
CA PRO A 211 -18.20 5.78 3.71
C PRO A 211 -17.39 6.27 2.52
N ASP A 212 -18.00 6.18 1.32
CA ASP A 212 -17.54 6.95 0.18
C ASP A 212 -17.24 8.33 0.76
N GLY A 213 -15.98 8.73 0.73
CA GLY A 213 -15.67 10.13 0.97
C GLY A 213 -16.58 10.87 0.02
N VAL A 214 -17.58 11.56 0.57
CA VAL A 214 -18.58 12.30 -0.19
C VAL A 214 -17.82 13.32 -1.02
N GLU A 215 -17.53 12.96 -2.28
CA GLU A 215 -17.31 13.85 -3.43
C GLU A 215 -17.11 13.03 -4.74
N SER A 216 -18.10 12.22 -5.15
CA SER A 216 -18.23 11.80 -6.57
C SER A 216 -19.50 12.34 -7.23
N ARG A 217 -20.13 13.36 -6.61
CA ARG A 217 -21.38 13.97 -7.10
C ARG A 217 -21.38 15.50 -7.19
N ARG A 218 -20.22 16.10 -7.44
CA ARG A 218 -20.10 17.44 -8.02
C ARG A 218 -19.12 17.36 -9.18
N THR A 219 -19.58 17.66 -10.39
CA THR A 219 -18.68 18.18 -11.42
C THR A 219 -18.00 19.40 -10.80
N PRO A 220 -16.66 19.51 -10.81
CA PRO A 220 -16.01 20.77 -10.52
C PRO A 220 -16.61 21.82 -11.45
N ASP A 221 -16.91 23.01 -10.93
CA ASP A 221 -17.21 24.16 -11.78
C ASP A 221 -16.12 24.26 -12.86
N PRO A 222 -16.47 24.68 -14.10
CA PRO A 222 -15.50 24.79 -15.17
C PRO A 222 -14.30 25.61 -14.69
N VAL A 223 -13.12 24.97 -14.67
CA VAL A 223 -11.88 25.61 -14.24
C VAL A 223 -11.63 26.80 -15.17
N PRO A 224 -11.47 28.03 -14.65
CA PRO A 224 -11.19 29.17 -15.49
C PRO A 224 -9.88 28.94 -16.27
N PRO A 225 -9.85 29.26 -17.56
CA PRO A 225 -8.68 29.03 -18.41
C PRO A 225 -7.46 29.75 -17.80
N GLY A 226 -6.39 29.00 -17.56
CA GLY A 226 -5.14 29.52 -16.98
C GLY A 226 -4.75 28.96 -15.61
N THR A 227 -5.60 28.11 -14.99
CA THR A 227 -5.22 27.44 -13.73
C THR A 227 -4.30 26.24 -14.02
N PRO A 228 -3.07 26.20 -13.48
CA PRO A 228 -2.18 25.05 -13.65
C PRO A 228 -2.78 23.79 -13.00
N PRO A 229 -2.65 22.60 -13.62
CA PRO A 229 -3.31 21.40 -13.14
C PRO A 229 -2.80 20.97 -11.76
N ALA A 230 -3.72 20.54 -10.90
CA ALA A 230 -3.40 19.92 -9.62
C ALA A 230 -2.51 18.68 -9.84
N LYS A 231 -1.39 18.60 -9.13
CA LYS A 231 -0.39 17.54 -9.27
C LYS A 231 -0.97 16.20 -8.81
N SER A 232 -1.32 15.33 -9.76
CA SER A 232 -1.86 13.99 -9.51
C SER A 232 -0.84 13.11 -8.78
N THR A 233 -1.20 12.61 -7.60
CA THR A 233 -0.37 11.79 -6.70
C THR A 233 -0.56 10.29 -6.94
N THR A 234 -0.47 9.83 -8.19
CA THR A 234 -0.53 8.40 -8.55
C THR A 234 0.88 7.78 -8.53
N ILE A 235 0.99 6.48 -8.24
CA ILE A 235 2.23 5.71 -7.95
C ILE A 235 3.46 6.05 -8.81
N TRP A 236 3.28 6.36 -10.09
CA TRP A 236 4.39 6.63 -11.00
C TRP A 236 5.00 8.02 -10.89
N ALA A 237 4.32 8.97 -10.24
CA ALA A 237 4.90 10.28 -9.96
C ALA A 237 6.02 10.23 -8.89
N GLN A 238 6.06 9.17 -8.07
CA GLN A 238 7.04 9.03 -6.99
C GLN A 238 8.13 7.99 -7.27
N ILE A 239 7.86 6.95 -8.06
CA ILE A 239 8.94 6.06 -8.57
C ILE A 239 9.89 6.86 -9.49
N ALA A 240 9.39 7.90 -10.16
CA ALA A 240 10.18 8.93 -10.84
C ALA A 240 11.23 9.61 -9.94
N ALA A 241 10.87 9.86 -8.68
CA ALA A 241 11.69 10.62 -7.75
C ALA A 241 12.60 9.72 -6.90
N ALA A 242 12.40 8.40 -6.91
CA ALA A 242 13.18 7.44 -6.13
C ALA A 242 14.24 6.67 -6.93
N ILE A 243 14.29 6.83 -8.27
CA ILE A 243 15.39 6.28 -9.10
C ILE A 243 16.27 7.39 -9.71
N SER A 244 15.86 8.66 -9.74
CA SER A 244 16.70 9.75 -10.25
C SER A 244 17.57 10.43 -9.18
N ALA A 245 18.31 9.64 -8.40
CA ALA A 245 19.44 10.16 -7.63
C ALA A 245 20.50 9.09 -7.34
N VAL A 246 20.93 8.33 -8.35
CA VAL A 246 22.32 7.91 -8.65
C VAL A 246 22.23 7.08 -9.95
N MET A 247 23.07 7.39 -10.94
CA MET A 247 23.19 6.77 -12.28
C MET A 247 22.39 7.41 -13.43
N THR A 248 22.71 8.66 -13.77
CA THR A 248 23.28 8.93 -15.10
C THR A 248 24.17 10.18 -15.00
N PRO A 249 25.43 10.08 -15.46
CA PRO A 249 25.65 10.65 -16.77
C PRO A 249 26.29 9.63 -17.73
N LEU A 250 25.83 9.68 -18.98
CA LEU A 250 26.57 9.33 -20.20
C LEU A 250 26.90 7.84 -20.43
N VAL A 251 25.92 7.07 -20.93
CA VAL A 251 26.26 6.03 -21.91
C VAL A 251 26.62 6.75 -23.21
N GLY A 252 27.90 7.02 -23.40
CA GLY A 252 28.39 7.63 -24.64
C GLY A 252 29.88 7.97 -24.66
N ILE A 253 30.54 8.18 -23.51
CA ILE A 253 31.98 8.47 -23.45
C ILE A 253 32.52 7.85 -22.16
N VAL A 254 33.76 7.37 -22.20
CA VAL A 254 34.59 6.79 -21.13
C VAL A 254 34.46 5.26 -20.96
N THR A 255 35.31 4.54 -21.70
CA THR A 255 35.61 3.10 -21.56
C THR A 255 36.57 2.79 -20.38
N ASP A 256 36.86 3.77 -19.51
CA ASP A 256 37.85 3.64 -18.44
C ASP A 256 37.20 3.61 -17.05
N TRP A 257 37.20 2.43 -16.43
CA TRP A 257 36.69 2.17 -15.08
C TRP A 257 37.38 3.01 -13.99
N ARG A 258 38.60 3.50 -14.23
CA ARG A 258 39.34 4.35 -13.29
C ARG A 258 38.71 5.73 -13.17
N ALA A 259 38.14 6.27 -14.26
CA ALA A 259 37.46 7.56 -14.26
C ALA A 259 36.13 7.51 -13.47
N VAL A 260 35.39 6.40 -13.58
CA VAL A 260 34.14 6.18 -12.83
C VAL A 260 34.40 6.16 -11.33
N ALA A 261 35.49 5.50 -10.89
CA ALA A 261 35.87 5.46 -9.48
C ALA A 261 36.25 6.84 -8.92
N VAL A 262 36.97 7.65 -9.69
CA VAL A 262 37.36 9.02 -9.28
C VAL A 262 36.14 9.93 -9.19
N ILE A 263 35.23 9.88 -10.18
CA ILE A 263 33.99 10.67 -10.16
C ILE A 263 33.12 10.26 -8.96
N GLY A 264 32.99 8.96 -8.70
CA GLY A 264 32.28 8.44 -7.52
C GLY A 264 32.87 8.97 -6.21
N ALA A 265 34.20 8.97 -6.07
CA ALA A 265 34.86 9.48 -4.87
C ALA A 265 34.65 11.00 -4.67
N VAL A 266 34.69 11.79 -5.74
CA VAL A 266 34.44 13.25 -5.69
C VAL A 266 32.99 13.55 -5.27
N VAL A 267 32.02 12.80 -5.78
CA VAL A 267 30.60 12.96 -5.41
C VAL A 267 30.37 12.63 -3.93
N VAL A 268 30.97 11.55 -3.43
CA VAL A 268 30.89 11.18 -2.00
C VAL A 268 31.54 12.25 -1.12
N LEU A 269 32.71 12.77 -1.51
CA LEU A 269 33.39 13.83 -0.77
C LEU A 269 32.55 15.11 -0.72
N ALA A 270 31.95 15.52 -1.85
CA ALA A 270 31.08 16.69 -1.92
C ALA A 270 29.82 16.52 -1.04
N ALA A 271 29.21 15.33 -1.02
CA ALA A 271 28.07 15.02 -0.16
C ALA A 271 28.45 15.08 1.33
N CYS A 272 29.63 14.57 1.71
CA CYS A 272 30.16 14.68 3.07
C CYS A 272 30.39 16.14 3.48
N ILE A 273 31.03 16.94 2.63
CA ILE A 273 31.28 18.37 2.88
C ILE A 273 29.96 19.13 3.03
N TRP A 274 28.98 18.87 2.17
CA TRP A 274 27.67 19.49 2.25
C TRP A 274 26.94 19.14 3.55
N THR A 275 26.97 17.86 3.95
CA THR A 275 26.34 17.39 5.20
C THR A 275 26.99 18.05 6.42
N VAL A 276 28.31 18.21 6.44
CA VAL A 276 29.02 18.91 7.51
C VAL A 276 28.67 20.40 7.53
N ARG A 277 28.67 21.08 6.37
CA ARG A 277 28.28 22.50 6.28
C ARG A 277 26.84 22.73 6.73
N GLU A 278 25.93 21.84 6.37
CA GLU A 278 24.53 21.94 6.74
C GLU A 278 24.32 21.72 8.25
N ARG A 279 25.09 20.83 8.86
CA ARG A 279 25.09 20.66 10.33
C ARG A 279 25.68 21.86 11.05
N LEU A 280 26.76 22.46 10.53
CA LEU A 280 27.36 23.67 11.08
C LEU A 280 26.43 24.89 10.93
N ARG A 281 25.73 25.00 9.80
CA ARG A 281 24.72 26.04 9.57
C ARG A 281 23.60 25.93 10.61
N LYS A 282 23.06 24.73 10.81
CA LYS A 282 22.02 24.48 11.82
C LYS A 282 22.51 24.74 13.25
N ALA A 283 23.73 24.33 13.61
CA ALA A 283 24.30 24.64 14.92
C ALA A 283 24.42 26.15 15.17
N ARG A 284 24.81 26.92 14.14
CA ARG A 284 24.89 28.39 14.21
C ARG A 284 23.52 29.06 14.30
N GLU A 285 22.50 28.49 13.66
CA GLU A 285 21.10 28.96 13.73
C GLU A 285 20.45 28.59 15.07
N GLU A 286 20.85 27.48 15.69
CA GLU A 286 20.34 26.98 16.98
C GLU A 286 21.09 27.56 18.20
N GLY A 287 22.15 28.35 18.00
CA GLY A 287 22.83 29.10 19.06
C GLY A 287 23.65 28.24 20.03
N VAL A 288 24.28 27.16 19.55
CA VAL A 288 25.28 26.38 20.30
C VAL A 288 26.69 26.77 19.86
#